data_AF-A0A972D9L1-F1
#
_entry.id   AF-A0A972D9L1-F1
#
_cell.length_a   1.000
_cell.length_b   1.000
_cell.length_c   1.000
_cell.angle_alpha   90.00
_cell.angle_beta   90.00
_cell.angle_gamma   90.00
#
_symmetry.space_group_name_H-M   'P 1'
#
loop_
_entity.id
_entity.type
_entity.pdbx_description
1 polymer ?
#
loop_
_entity_poly.entity_id
_entity_poly.type
_entity_poly.pdbx_seq_one_letter_code
_entity_poly.pdbx_strand_id
1 'polypeptide(L)'
;MRRFFVWAAALCLASPSAVGAQTYTFLDTAPEGEETHFFVEFEVPEEIEGEPVVEIEVRHASLTPGNVLDFGLDDPNGFRGWGGGNTEPAIVGVDAASRSYVPGPIPPGTWRVVVGKANVATTPAEYEIEIFLRTEPTLAPQPERAPYVEAPALEVGRRWYAGDFHVHSRESGDARPSLDEIADFARARGLDFVVITDHNTHTAADFFADAQARHPDVLFVPGVEFTTYAGHANAIGATEWVNHRIGVEGATIEAAFDAYVDAGAIVSINHPVLELGSACIGCAWGHEVDPERVGAVEIESGDIDTVGFFFVEKSLAFWDELLDAGSRAVAVGGSDDHKAGVDLDGTQSPIGSPTTMVEADELSVSAILAGMRAGRTAVKMGHPDDPLAYVDVDPETRGGRTRLLLRVEGGVPGQYVWLVENGVRVERFTLEQATETIEVEVRPERDSRYRVEVTAGGRPRAVSSHVFVAAAEKKKGGCDAASAGEVPSALALAFVGYALIEARRARRRRA
;
A
#
# COMPACT_ATOMS: atom_id res chain seq x y z
N MET A 1 34.91 -25.36 -13.24
CA MET A 1 34.04 -26.55 -13.17
C MET A 1 33.02 -26.45 -14.30
N ARG A 2 32.76 -27.58 -14.98
CA ARG A 2 32.00 -27.63 -16.24
C ARG A 2 30.55 -27.21 -16.02
N ARG A 3 30.09 -26.16 -16.71
CA ARG A 3 28.67 -25.80 -16.85
C ARG A 3 28.00 -26.87 -17.70
N PHE A 4 27.14 -27.69 -17.10
CA PHE A 4 26.23 -28.55 -17.85
C PHE A 4 25.05 -27.69 -18.29
N PHE A 5 24.96 -27.42 -19.59
CA PHE A 5 23.70 -27.01 -20.20
C PHE A 5 22.80 -28.26 -20.23
N VAL A 6 21.81 -28.30 -19.34
CA VAL A 6 20.70 -29.26 -19.47
C VAL A 6 19.81 -28.71 -20.58
N TRP A 7 19.77 -29.41 -21.71
CA TRP A 7 18.80 -29.15 -22.75
C TRP A 7 17.45 -29.64 -22.25
N ALA A 8 16.54 -28.73 -21.89
CA ALA A 8 15.14 -29.06 -21.69
C ALA A 8 14.57 -29.58 -23.01
N ALA A 9 14.05 -30.80 -23.00
CA ALA A 9 13.41 -31.39 -24.17
C ALA A 9 11.98 -30.85 -24.26
N ALA A 10 11.74 -29.91 -25.18
CA ALA A 10 10.39 -29.53 -25.59
C ALA A 10 9.71 -30.75 -26.23
N LEU A 11 8.80 -31.40 -25.50
CA LEU A 11 7.99 -32.48 -26.04
C LEU A 11 6.71 -31.87 -26.64
N CYS A 12 6.66 -31.69 -27.96
CA CYS A 12 5.42 -31.38 -28.66
C CYS A 12 4.50 -32.62 -28.65
N LEU A 13 3.69 -32.78 -27.61
CA LEU A 13 2.59 -33.74 -27.61
C LEU A 13 1.32 -33.04 -28.08
N ALA A 14 0.88 -33.36 -29.30
CA ALA A 14 -0.41 -32.92 -29.81
C ALA A 14 -1.54 -33.67 -29.07
N SER A 15 -2.11 -33.04 -28.05
CA SER A 15 -3.38 -33.46 -27.43
C SER A 15 -4.55 -32.80 -28.18
N PRO A 16 -5.64 -33.53 -28.48
CA PRO A 16 -6.75 -32.97 -29.24
C PRO A 16 -7.67 -32.15 -28.33
N SER A 17 -7.46 -30.85 -28.23
CA SER A 17 -8.55 -29.88 -27.98
C SER A 17 -8.16 -28.46 -28.40
N ALA A 18 -9.02 -27.86 -29.22
CA ALA A 18 -8.90 -26.61 -29.98
C ALA A 18 -7.97 -26.66 -31.22
N VAL A 19 -8.57 -26.43 -32.39
CA VAL A 19 -7.87 -26.12 -33.64
C VAL A 19 -7.11 -24.80 -33.43
N GLY A 20 -5.85 -24.70 -33.87
CA GLY A 20 -5.09 -23.44 -33.85
C GLY A 20 -4.32 -23.13 -32.56
N ALA A 21 -3.89 -24.13 -31.79
CA ALA A 21 -3.08 -23.93 -30.59
C ALA A 21 -1.69 -24.62 -30.64
N GLN A 22 -0.62 -23.89 -30.28
CA GLN A 22 0.71 -24.45 -30.02
C GLN A 22 0.90 -24.62 -28.51
N THR A 23 1.46 -25.76 -28.08
CA THR A 23 1.60 -26.10 -26.65
C THR A 23 3.05 -26.30 -26.23
N TYR A 24 3.40 -25.78 -25.05
CA TYR A 24 4.63 -26.11 -24.32
C TYR A 24 4.26 -26.77 -23.00
N THR A 25 5.04 -27.77 -22.57
CA THR A 25 4.88 -28.43 -21.28
C THR A 25 6.22 -28.53 -20.58
N PHE A 26 6.27 -28.10 -19.33
CA PHE A 26 7.43 -28.15 -18.46
C PHE A 26 7.04 -28.92 -17.20
N LEU A 27 7.74 -30.01 -16.93
CA LEU A 27 7.67 -30.76 -15.69
C LEU A 27 9.08 -30.86 -15.15
N ASP A 28 9.40 -30.06 -14.13
CA ASP A 28 10.76 -29.91 -13.62
C ASP A 28 10.75 -29.57 -12.13
N THR A 29 11.92 -29.27 -11.60
CA THR A 29 12.17 -28.89 -10.22
C THR A 29 12.67 -27.46 -10.16
N ALA A 30 12.22 -26.70 -9.16
CA ALA A 30 12.74 -25.37 -8.90
C ALA A 30 14.26 -25.45 -8.63
N PRO A 31 15.06 -24.51 -9.17
CA PRO A 31 16.51 -24.52 -8.94
C PRO A 31 16.85 -24.51 -7.45
N GLU A 32 17.83 -25.32 -7.06
CA GLU A 32 18.43 -25.23 -5.72
C GLU A 32 19.14 -23.87 -5.55
N GLY A 33 19.07 -23.31 -4.34
CA GLY A 33 19.72 -22.04 -4.01
C GLY A 33 18.79 -21.04 -3.34
N GLU A 34 19.39 -19.94 -2.89
CA GLU A 34 18.74 -18.85 -2.16
C GLU A 34 18.01 -17.86 -3.08
N GLU A 35 18.12 -18.01 -4.41
CA GLU A 35 17.40 -17.19 -5.36
C GLU A 35 15.89 -17.33 -5.13
N THR A 36 15.22 -16.21 -4.91
CA THR A 36 13.80 -16.15 -4.58
C THR A 36 12.91 -16.36 -5.80
N HIS A 37 13.40 -16.10 -7.01
CA HIS A 37 12.66 -16.25 -8.25
C HIS A 37 13.51 -16.92 -9.34
N PHE A 38 12.86 -17.62 -10.26
CA PHE A 38 13.45 -18.13 -11.49
C PHE A 38 12.46 -17.99 -12.66
N PHE A 39 12.94 -18.28 -13.87
CA PHE A 39 12.20 -18.03 -15.11
C PHE A 39 12.13 -19.28 -15.97
N VAL A 40 10.95 -19.53 -16.55
CA VAL A 40 10.73 -20.56 -17.57
C VAL A 40 10.41 -19.84 -18.88
N GLU A 41 11.37 -19.87 -19.80
CA GLU A 41 11.28 -19.17 -21.09
C GLU A 41 10.55 -20.02 -22.13
N PHE A 42 9.77 -19.36 -22.99
CA PHE A 42 9.10 -19.97 -24.13
C PHE A 42 9.00 -18.97 -25.28
N GLU A 43 8.90 -19.48 -26.51
CA GLU A 43 8.84 -18.63 -27.71
C GLU A 43 7.41 -18.45 -28.21
N VAL A 44 7.05 -17.21 -28.50
CA VAL A 44 5.78 -16.86 -29.12
C VAL A 44 6.05 -16.48 -30.57
N PRO A 45 5.57 -17.27 -31.55
CA PRO A 45 5.72 -16.92 -32.96
C PRO A 45 4.78 -15.77 -33.33
N GLU A 46 5.06 -15.11 -34.45
CA GLU A 46 4.16 -14.09 -35.01
C GLU A 46 2.82 -14.70 -35.44
N GLU A 47 2.86 -15.89 -36.04
CA GLU A 47 1.69 -16.60 -36.54
C GLU A 47 1.77 -18.12 -36.24
N ILE A 48 0.61 -18.75 -36.04
CA ILE A 48 0.42 -20.19 -36.02
C ILE A 48 -0.46 -20.53 -37.22
N GLU A 49 0.06 -21.33 -38.15
CA GLU A 49 -0.64 -21.72 -39.39
C GLU A 49 -1.14 -20.54 -40.26
N GLY A 50 -0.49 -19.37 -40.15
CA GLY A 50 -0.83 -18.17 -40.92
C GLY A 50 -1.82 -17.22 -40.24
N GLU A 51 -2.22 -17.52 -39.00
CA GLU A 51 -3.06 -16.66 -38.17
C GLU A 51 -2.26 -16.13 -36.98
N PRO A 52 -2.46 -14.86 -36.56
CA PRO A 52 -1.70 -14.27 -35.46
C PRO A 52 -2.02 -14.93 -34.12
N VAL A 53 -1.02 -14.98 -33.23
CA VAL A 53 -1.28 -15.35 -31.83
C VAL A 53 -2.01 -14.20 -31.13
N VAL A 54 -3.17 -14.47 -30.54
CA VAL A 54 -4.02 -13.46 -29.90
C VAL A 54 -4.25 -13.72 -28.41
N GLU A 55 -3.89 -14.90 -27.91
CA GLU A 55 -4.05 -15.25 -26.50
C GLU A 55 -2.99 -16.27 -26.05
N ILE A 56 -2.54 -16.13 -24.80
CA ILE A 56 -1.67 -17.07 -24.10
C ILE A 56 -2.38 -17.54 -22.84
N GLU A 57 -2.51 -18.85 -22.67
CA GLU A 57 -2.97 -19.47 -21.42
C GLU A 57 -1.79 -20.20 -20.77
N VAL A 58 -1.50 -19.89 -19.52
CA VAL A 58 -0.49 -20.57 -18.69
C VAL A 58 -1.21 -21.28 -17.55
N ARG A 59 -1.17 -22.62 -17.57
CA ARG A 59 -1.58 -23.46 -16.44
C ARG A 59 -0.35 -23.79 -15.62
N HIS A 60 -0.50 -23.80 -14.31
CA HIS A 60 0.61 -24.02 -13.40
C HIS A 60 0.17 -24.81 -12.18
N ALA A 61 1.10 -25.60 -11.63
CA ALA A 61 0.89 -26.33 -10.38
C ALA A 61 2.21 -26.47 -9.62
N SER A 62 2.16 -26.27 -8.30
CA SER A 62 3.17 -26.78 -7.35
C SER A 62 2.80 -28.24 -7.04
N LEU A 63 3.72 -29.17 -7.36
CA LEU A 63 3.45 -30.61 -7.24
C LEU A 63 3.91 -31.19 -5.91
N THR A 64 4.84 -30.53 -5.23
CA THR A 64 5.36 -30.98 -3.94
C THR A 64 4.48 -30.47 -2.78
N PRO A 65 3.84 -31.35 -2.00
CA PRO A 65 2.99 -30.93 -0.89
C PRO A 65 3.76 -30.08 0.14
N GLY A 66 3.15 -28.97 0.56
CA GLY A 66 3.74 -28.03 1.52
C GLY A 66 4.66 -26.98 0.91
N ASN A 67 5.00 -27.10 -0.38
CA ASN A 67 5.67 -26.02 -1.11
C ASN A 67 4.64 -25.11 -1.79
N VAL A 68 4.89 -23.82 -1.74
CA VAL A 68 4.13 -22.79 -2.44
C VAL A 68 5.06 -22.13 -3.45
N LEU A 69 4.69 -22.25 -4.72
CA LEU A 69 5.30 -21.52 -5.82
C LEU A 69 4.27 -20.54 -6.35
N ASP A 70 4.70 -19.29 -6.52
CA ASP A 70 3.90 -18.22 -7.08
C ASP A 70 4.20 -18.06 -8.56
N PHE A 71 3.22 -17.64 -9.35
CA PHE A 71 3.36 -17.55 -10.79
C PHE A 71 3.00 -16.15 -11.32
N GLY A 72 3.79 -15.68 -12.27
CA GLY A 72 3.55 -14.47 -13.04
C GLY A 72 4.00 -14.64 -14.49
N LEU A 73 3.81 -13.60 -15.28
CA LEU A 73 4.13 -13.61 -16.71
C LEU A 73 4.82 -12.32 -17.10
N ASP A 74 5.94 -12.46 -17.81
CA ASP A 74 6.61 -11.37 -18.51
C ASP A 74 6.52 -11.60 -20.03
N ASP A 75 6.20 -10.54 -20.76
CA ASP A 75 6.34 -10.46 -22.21
C ASP A 75 7.75 -9.94 -22.59
N PRO A 76 8.09 -9.81 -23.89
CA PRO A 76 9.38 -9.24 -24.33
C PRO A 76 9.66 -7.80 -23.87
N ASN A 77 8.64 -7.06 -23.43
CA ASN A 77 8.74 -5.69 -22.94
C ASN A 77 8.72 -5.60 -21.42
N GLY A 78 8.45 -6.70 -20.70
CA GLY A 78 8.49 -6.79 -19.25
C GLY A 78 7.17 -7.32 -18.67
N PHE A 79 6.72 -6.70 -17.58
CA PHE A 79 5.62 -7.20 -16.77
C PHE A 79 4.31 -7.34 -17.56
N ARG A 80 3.68 -8.52 -17.45
CA ARG A 80 2.34 -8.78 -17.97
C ARG A 80 1.31 -9.08 -16.88
N GLY A 81 1.76 -9.57 -15.74
CA GLY A 81 0.92 -9.81 -14.58
C GLY A 81 1.62 -10.67 -13.53
N TRP A 82 1.08 -10.62 -12.32
CA TRP A 82 1.53 -11.44 -11.21
C TRP A 82 0.30 -12.04 -10.55
N GLY A 83 0.09 -13.34 -10.72
CA GLY A 83 -1.03 -14.05 -10.10
C GLY A 83 -0.75 -14.43 -8.65
N GLY A 84 0.52 -14.55 -8.26
CA GLY A 84 0.90 -14.97 -6.92
C GLY A 84 0.28 -16.32 -6.58
N GLY A 85 -0.68 -16.30 -5.64
CA GLY A 85 -1.46 -17.44 -5.17
C GLY A 85 -2.71 -17.81 -5.99
N ASN A 86 -2.93 -17.23 -7.18
CA ASN A 86 -3.99 -17.68 -8.09
C ASN A 86 -3.91 -19.20 -8.30
N THR A 87 -5.05 -19.86 -8.42
CA THR A 87 -5.12 -21.33 -8.65
C THR A 87 -5.67 -21.68 -10.02
N GLU A 88 -6.38 -20.75 -10.63
CA GLU A 88 -6.83 -20.79 -12.00
C GLU A 88 -5.70 -20.40 -12.98
N PRO A 89 -5.80 -20.81 -14.26
CA PRO A 89 -4.81 -20.45 -15.27
C PRO A 89 -4.72 -18.94 -15.50
N ALA A 90 -3.50 -18.45 -15.76
CA ALA A 90 -3.29 -17.12 -16.30
C ALA A 90 -3.68 -17.10 -17.77
N ILE A 91 -4.63 -16.24 -18.16
CA ILE A 91 -5.05 -16.07 -19.55
C ILE A 91 -4.83 -14.61 -19.93
N VAL A 92 -4.04 -14.38 -20.98
CA VAL A 92 -3.68 -13.06 -21.46
C VAL A 92 -4.00 -12.96 -22.94
N GLY A 93 -5.03 -12.19 -23.27
CA GLY A 93 -5.44 -11.90 -24.65
C GLY A 93 -5.31 -10.43 -25.02
N VAL A 94 -5.63 -10.14 -26.28
CA VAL A 94 -5.60 -8.76 -26.82
C VAL A 94 -6.60 -7.85 -26.12
N ASP A 95 -7.85 -8.28 -25.98
CA ASP A 95 -8.96 -7.46 -25.46
C ASP A 95 -9.44 -7.85 -24.06
N ALA A 96 -8.84 -8.89 -23.46
CA ALA A 96 -9.22 -9.40 -22.15
C ALA A 96 -8.09 -10.21 -21.51
N ALA A 97 -8.08 -10.24 -20.18
CA ALA A 97 -7.18 -11.08 -19.40
C ALA A 97 -7.90 -11.64 -18.16
N SER A 98 -7.41 -12.76 -17.64
CA SER A 98 -7.78 -13.24 -16.32
C SER A 98 -7.34 -12.23 -15.25
N ARG A 99 -7.91 -12.35 -14.05
CA ARG A 99 -7.57 -11.48 -12.92
C ARG A 99 -6.07 -11.47 -12.64
N SER A 100 -5.55 -10.36 -12.15
CA SER A 100 -4.12 -10.11 -11.86
C SER A 100 -3.21 -9.89 -13.08
N TYR A 101 -3.73 -10.03 -14.31
CA TYR A 101 -2.99 -9.83 -15.57
C TYR A 101 -3.54 -8.69 -16.42
N VAL A 102 -2.66 -8.08 -17.21
CA VAL A 102 -2.95 -6.94 -18.08
C VAL A 102 -3.22 -7.45 -19.51
N PRO A 103 -4.34 -7.08 -20.17
CA PRO A 103 -4.59 -7.40 -21.59
C PRO A 103 -3.81 -6.48 -22.55
N GLY A 104 -3.84 -6.77 -23.85
CA GLY A 104 -3.15 -5.97 -24.88
C GLY A 104 -2.41 -6.81 -25.92
N PRO A 105 -1.68 -6.18 -26.85
CA PRO A 105 -0.99 -6.88 -27.93
C PRO A 105 -0.12 -8.05 -27.45
N ILE A 106 -0.07 -9.13 -28.24
CA ILE A 106 0.77 -10.30 -27.99
C ILE A 106 2.00 -10.21 -28.89
N PRO A 107 3.09 -9.55 -28.49
CA PRO A 107 4.29 -9.46 -29.30
C PRO A 107 4.96 -10.84 -29.49
N PRO A 108 5.46 -11.15 -30.70
CA PRO A 108 6.30 -12.32 -30.88
C PRO A 108 7.65 -12.15 -30.17
N GLY A 109 8.28 -13.28 -29.83
CA GLY A 109 9.59 -13.35 -29.19
C GLY A 109 9.59 -14.19 -27.92
N THR A 110 10.62 -14.01 -27.10
CA THR A 110 10.80 -14.73 -25.84
C THR A 110 9.91 -14.16 -24.76
N TRP A 111 9.00 -14.99 -24.26
CA TRP A 111 8.20 -14.75 -23.07
C TRP A 111 8.72 -15.56 -21.91
N ARG A 112 8.36 -15.17 -20.68
CA ARG A 112 8.84 -15.83 -19.47
C ARG A 112 7.71 -16.04 -18.48
N VAL A 113 7.48 -17.28 -18.08
CA VAL A 113 6.75 -17.55 -16.85
C VAL A 113 7.72 -17.26 -15.70
N VAL A 114 7.31 -16.35 -14.82
CA VAL A 114 8.06 -15.98 -13.63
C VAL A 114 7.58 -16.87 -12.49
N VAL A 115 8.51 -17.53 -11.79
CA VAL A 115 8.17 -18.42 -10.68
C VAL A 115 8.85 -17.94 -9.40
N GLY A 116 8.05 -17.57 -8.40
CA GLY A 116 8.50 -17.20 -7.05
C GLY A 116 8.52 -18.39 -6.12
N LYS A 117 9.59 -18.52 -5.32
CA LYS A 117 9.73 -19.55 -4.27
C LYS A 117 9.14 -19.05 -2.95
N ALA A 118 7.81 -18.87 -2.90
CA ALA A 118 7.12 -18.30 -1.74
C ALA A 118 7.36 -19.09 -0.45
N ASN A 119 7.25 -20.41 -0.54
CA ASN A 119 7.61 -21.30 0.56
C ASN A 119 8.13 -22.63 0.02
N VAL A 120 9.40 -22.94 0.30
CA VAL A 120 10.01 -24.23 -0.09
C VAL A 120 10.37 -24.99 1.18
N ALA A 121 9.44 -25.79 1.66
CA ALA A 121 9.60 -26.62 2.86
C ALA A 121 10.39 -27.92 2.57
N THR A 122 10.26 -28.48 1.36
CA THR A 122 10.95 -29.71 0.93
C THR A 122 11.61 -29.51 -0.42
N THR A 123 12.84 -30.02 -0.58
CA THR A 123 13.55 -30.02 -1.86
C THR A 123 13.74 -31.44 -2.41
N PRO A 124 13.69 -31.62 -3.75
CA PRO A 124 13.38 -30.59 -4.75
C PRO A 124 11.91 -30.17 -4.74
N ALA A 125 11.62 -28.92 -5.09
CA ALA A 125 10.26 -28.43 -5.29
C ALA A 125 9.83 -28.67 -6.73
N GLU A 126 8.97 -29.65 -6.96
CA GLU A 126 8.48 -30.03 -8.29
C GLU A 126 7.35 -29.11 -8.73
N TYR A 127 7.34 -28.74 -10.02
CA TYR A 127 6.31 -27.92 -10.63
C TYR A 127 5.92 -28.44 -12.02
N GLU A 128 4.71 -28.10 -12.44
CA GLU A 128 4.21 -28.30 -13.80
C GLU A 128 3.73 -26.97 -14.37
N ILE A 129 4.11 -26.69 -15.63
CA ILE A 129 3.63 -25.56 -16.40
C ILE A 129 3.20 -26.05 -17.79
N GLU A 130 1.97 -25.74 -18.19
CA GLU A 130 1.49 -25.92 -19.56
C GLU A 130 1.15 -24.56 -20.17
N ILE A 131 1.64 -24.29 -21.38
CA ILE A 131 1.42 -23.03 -22.08
C ILE A 131 0.69 -23.32 -23.38
N PHE A 132 -0.41 -22.61 -23.63
CA PHE A 132 -1.19 -22.69 -24.85
C PHE A 132 -1.18 -21.34 -25.55
N LEU A 133 -0.64 -21.30 -26.77
CA LEU A 133 -0.71 -20.14 -27.65
C LEU A 133 -1.90 -20.31 -28.57
N ARG A 134 -2.82 -19.35 -28.61
CA ARG A 134 -4.09 -19.47 -29.36
C ARG A 134 -4.21 -18.38 -30.42
N THR A 135 -4.84 -18.74 -31.53
CA THR A 135 -5.21 -17.84 -32.65
C THR A 135 -6.65 -17.31 -32.54
N GLU A 136 -7.42 -17.82 -31.57
CA GLU A 136 -8.75 -17.32 -31.23
C GLU A 136 -8.83 -17.06 -29.71
N PRO A 137 -9.44 -15.94 -29.26
CA PRO A 137 -9.59 -15.65 -27.85
C PRO A 137 -10.61 -16.57 -27.19
N THR A 138 -10.39 -16.91 -25.92
CA THR A 138 -11.33 -17.70 -25.12
C THR A 138 -12.09 -16.84 -24.12
N LEU A 139 -11.54 -15.70 -23.72
CA LEU A 139 -12.22 -14.72 -22.88
C LEU A 139 -13.09 -13.77 -23.73
N ALA A 140 -14.23 -13.38 -23.18
CA ALA A 140 -15.00 -12.27 -23.74
C ALA A 140 -14.21 -10.96 -23.58
N PRO A 141 -14.24 -10.04 -24.57
CA PRO A 141 -13.63 -8.72 -24.43
C PRO A 141 -14.10 -8.00 -23.15
N GLN A 142 -13.20 -7.25 -22.52
CA GLN A 142 -13.45 -6.51 -21.27
C GLN A 142 -13.47 -4.99 -21.54
N PRO A 143 -14.52 -4.44 -22.20
CA PRO A 143 -14.59 -3.01 -22.55
C PRO A 143 -14.65 -2.07 -21.33
N GLU A 144 -14.93 -2.62 -20.15
CA GLU A 144 -14.91 -1.89 -18.88
C GLU A 144 -13.48 -1.55 -18.39
N ARG A 145 -12.44 -2.23 -18.89
CA ARG A 145 -11.06 -1.88 -18.60
C ARG A 145 -10.66 -0.62 -19.36
N ALA A 146 -10.13 0.36 -18.64
CA ALA A 146 -9.54 1.57 -19.22
C ALA A 146 -8.36 2.03 -18.37
N PRO A 147 -7.32 2.66 -18.96
CA PRO A 147 -6.24 3.25 -18.19
C PRO A 147 -6.80 4.15 -17.08
N TYR A 148 -6.24 4.03 -15.89
CA TYR A 148 -6.72 4.79 -14.73
C TYR A 148 -6.75 6.29 -15.02
N VAL A 149 -7.89 6.90 -14.70
CA VAL A 149 -8.09 8.35 -14.69
C VAL A 149 -8.72 8.69 -13.35
N GLU A 150 -8.12 9.64 -12.64
CA GLU A 150 -8.66 10.11 -11.37
C GLU A 150 -10.08 10.64 -11.55
N ALA A 151 -10.99 10.16 -10.70
CA ALA A 151 -12.36 10.63 -10.67
C ALA A 151 -12.43 12.09 -10.21
N PRO A 152 -13.41 12.88 -10.68
CA PRO A 152 -13.73 14.16 -10.06
C PRO A 152 -13.99 13.99 -8.55
N ALA A 153 -13.75 15.04 -7.76
CA ALA A 153 -14.07 15.03 -6.35
C ALA A 153 -15.54 14.62 -6.13
N LEU A 154 -15.76 13.57 -5.32
CA LEU A 154 -17.09 13.03 -5.04
C LEU A 154 -17.87 13.95 -4.08
N GLU A 155 -17.15 14.64 -3.20
CA GLU A 155 -17.68 15.59 -2.23
C GLU A 155 -16.70 16.76 -2.07
N VAL A 156 -17.20 17.98 -1.88
CA VAL A 156 -16.38 19.16 -1.55
C VAL A 156 -16.72 19.66 -0.15
N GLY A 157 -15.72 19.87 0.70
CA GLY A 157 -15.88 20.40 2.04
C GLY A 157 -14.82 19.87 2.99
N ARG A 158 -14.09 20.78 3.64
CA ARG A 158 -13.04 20.36 4.58
C ARG A 158 -13.62 19.59 5.76
N ARG A 159 -13.24 18.32 5.88
CA ARG A 159 -13.58 17.44 7.01
C ARG A 159 -12.62 16.27 7.12
N TRP A 160 -12.80 15.48 8.17
CA TRP A 160 -12.20 14.16 8.28
C TRP A 160 -12.99 13.16 7.43
N TYR A 161 -12.32 12.54 6.47
CA TYR A 161 -12.84 11.45 5.65
C TYR A 161 -12.38 10.10 6.21
N ALA A 162 -13.29 9.16 6.38
CA ALA A 162 -13.02 7.83 6.89
C ALA A 162 -12.64 6.89 5.74
N GLY A 163 -11.56 6.11 5.89
CA GLY A 163 -11.23 5.09 4.91
C GLY A 163 -10.42 3.95 5.46
N ASP A 164 -10.28 2.93 4.62
CA ASP A 164 -9.43 1.77 4.85
C ASP A 164 -8.24 1.82 3.90
N PHE A 165 -7.04 1.63 4.43
CA PHE A 165 -5.77 1.80 3.71
C PHE A 165 -5.15 0.50 3.20
N HIS A 166 -5.80 -0.64 3.45
CA HIS A 166 -5.28 -1.95 3.11
C HIS A 166 -6.44 -2.90 2.81
N VAL A 167 -6.81 -3.01 1.52
CA VAL A 167 -7.96 -3.83 1.08
C VAL A 167 -7.61 -4.54 -0.23
N HIS A 168 -7.88 -5.85 -0.28
CA HIS A 168 -7.61 -6.69 -1.43
C HIS A 168 -8.88 -6.96 -2.22
N SER A 169 -8.78 -6.80 -3.53
CA SER A 169 -9.82 -7.15 -4.49
C SER A 169 -9.54 -8.53 -5.09
N ARG A 170 -10.47 -9.05 -5.88
CA ARG A 170 -10.30 -10.29 -6.65
C ARG A 170 -9.08 -10.27 -7.57
N GLU A 171 -8.50 -9.11 -7.87
CA GLU A 171 -7.27 -9.00 -8.65
C GLU A 171 -6.01 -9.36 -7.84
N SER A 172 -6.09 -9.44 -6.50
CA SER A 172 -5.08 -10.11 -5.67
C SER A 172 -5.24 -11.64 -5.70
N GLY A 173 -4.12 -12.35 -5.65
CA GLY A 173 -4.07 -13.81 -5.82
C GLY A 173 -4.87 -14.60 -4.78
N ASP A 174 -4.99 -14.04 -3.59
CA ASP A 174 -5.53 -14.62 -2.36
C ASP A 174 -6.86 -14.02 -1.92
N ALA A 175 -7.36 -13.00 -2.62
CA ALA A 175 -8.64 -12.38 -2.36
C ALA A 175 -9.69 -12.74 -3.42
N ARG A 176 -10.95 -12.43 -3.11
CA ARG A 176 -12.14 -12.81 -3.89
C ARG A 176 -13.15 -11.68 -4.15
N PRO A 177 -13.27 -10.63 -3.31
CA PRO A 177 -14.28 -9.60 -3.51
C PRO A 177 -14.15 -8.84 -4.82
N SER A 178 -15.29 -8.59 -5.45
CA SER A 178 -15.41 -7.55 -6.48
C SER A 178 -15.31 -6.15 -5.84
N LEU A 179 -14.98 -5.15 -6.67
CA LEU A 179 -15.03 -3.74 -6.26
C LEU A 179 -16.42 -3.33 -5.74
N ASP A 180 -17.47 -3.98 -6.22
CA ASP A 180 -18.86 -3.74 -5.82
C ASP A 180 -19.12 -4.22 -4.39
N GLU A 181 -18.69 -5.43 -4.07
CA GLU A 181 -18.80 -6.00 -2.72
C GLU A 181 -17.97 -5.18 -1.72
N ILE A 182 -16.78 -4.74 -2.11
CA ILE A 182 -15.93 -3.85 -1.32
C ILE A 182 -16.65 -2.52 -1.06
N ALA A 183 -17.18 -1.87 -2.09
CA ALA A 183 -17.86 -0.58 -1.95
C ALA A 183 -19.16 -0.69 -1.14
N ASP A 184 -19.93 -1.75 -1.33
CA ASP A 184 -21.16 -2.02 -0.57
C ASP A 184 -20.87 -2.23 0.90
N PHE A 185 -19.82 -2.99 1.21
CA PHE A 185 -19.39 -3.20 2.58
C PHE A 185 -18.83 -1.91 3.20
N ALA A 186 -17.92 -1.21 2.52
CA ALA A 186 -17.35 0.06 2.98
C ALA A 186 -18.44 1.10 3.28
N ARG A 187 -19.44 1.26 2.40
CA ARG A 187 -20.59 2.14 2.61
C ARG A 187 -21.40 1.74 3.83
N ALA A 188 -21.68 0.44 4.01
CA ALA A 188 -22.41 -0.06 5.18
C ALA A 188 -21.66 0.20 6.50
N ARG A 189 -20.34 0.36 6.44
CA ARG A 189 -19.46 0.70 7.56
C ARG A 189 -19.27 2.21 7.76
N GLY A 190 -19.84 3.05 6.88
CA GLY A 190 -19.73 4.50 6.94
C GLY A 190 -18.38 5.04 6.48
N LEU A 191 -17.65 4.29 5.65
CA LEU A 191 -16.41 4.77 5.03
C LEU A 191 -16.70 5.63 3.80
N ASP A 192 -15.86 6.65 3.61
CA ASP A 192 -15.87 7.55 2.47
C ASP A 192 -14.98 7.02 1.32
N PHE A 193 -13.92 6.26 1.64
CA PHE A 193 -13.00 5.72 0.65
C PHE A 193 -12.34 4.40 1.07
N VAL A 194 -11.80 3.69 0.10
CA VAL A 194 -10.95 2.51 0.29
C VAL A 194 -9.72 2.61 -0.60
N VAL A 195 -8.57 2.18 -0.10
CA VAL A 195 -7.36 1.99 -0.90
C VAL A 195 -7.29 0.53 -1.31
N ILE A 196 -7.36 0.26 -2.62
CA ILE A 196 -7.19 -1.09 -3.14
C ILE A 196 -5.70 -1.36 -3.32
N THR A 197 -5.19 -2.42 -2.69
CA THR A 197 -3.76 -2.70 -2.56
C THR A 197 -3.46 -4.15 -2.92
N ASP A 198 -3.89 -4.58 -4.12
CA ASP A 198 -3.65 -5.96 -4.57
C ASP A 198 -2.14 -6.30 -4.63
N HIS A 199 -1.80 -7.55 -4.29
CA HIS A 199 -0.41 -7.97 -4.20
C HIS A 199 0.31 -7.90 -5.55
N ASN A 200 1.31 -7.01 -5.63
CA ASN A 200 2.25 -6.90 -6.75
C ASN A 200 1.60 -6.74 -8.14
N THR A 201 0.37 -6.23 -8.21
CA THR A 201 -0.37 -5.96 -9.44
C THR A 201 -1.18 -4.67 -9.30
N HIS A 202 -1.32 -3.93 -10.40
CA HIS A 202 -2.10 -2.68 -10.46
C HIS A 202 -3.43 -2.86 -11.24
N THR A 203 -3.75 -4.10 -11.62
CA THR A 203 -4.80 -4.41 -12.61
C THR A 203 -6.21 -4.03 -12.17
N ALA A 204 -6.48 -3.92 -10.87
CA ALA A 204 -7.75 -3.39 -10.38
C ALA A 204 -8.00 -1.94 -10.84
N ALA A 205 -6.94 -1.13 -10.99
CA ALA A 205 -7.05 0.27 -11.40
C ALA A 205 -7.67 0.44 -12.80
N ASP A 206 -7.56 -0.56 -13.67
CA ASP A 206 -8.20 -0.56 -15.00
C ASP A 206 -9.74 -0.50 -14.90
N PHE A 207 -10.32 -1.01 -13.82
CA PHE A 207 -11.76 -1.09 -13.61
C PHE A 207 -12.33 0.08 -12.82
N PHE A 208 -11.47 0.98 -12.31
CA PHE A 208 -11.90 2.04 -11.40
C PHE A 208 -12.86 3.02 -12.04
N ALA A 209 -12.68 3.36 -13.32
CA ALA A 209 -13.58 4.29 -14.00
C ALA A 209 -15.02 3.75 -14.05
N ASP A 210 -15.21 2.47 -14.38
CA ASP A 210 -16.51 1.80 -14.38
C ASP A 210 -17.06 1.63 -12.96
N ALA A 211 -16.24 1.13 -12.03
CA ALA A 211 -16.64 0.92 -10.64
C ALA A 211 -17.05 2.23 -9.96
N GLN A 212 -16.28 3.30 -10.14
CA GLN A 212 -16.57 4.60 -9.57
C GLN A 212 -17.88 5.19 -10.11
N ALA A 213 -18.21 4.96 -11.39
CA ALA A 213 -19.48 5.38 -11.97
C ALA A 213 -20.69 4.66 -11.34
N ARG A 214 -20.51 3.41 -10.92
CA ARG A 214 -21.54 2.61 -10.23
C ARG A 214 -21.62 2.91 -8.73
N HIS A 215 -20.52 3.34 -8.11
CA HIS A 215 -20.42 3.69 -6.70
C HIS A 215 -19.93 5.14 -6.49
N PRO A 216 -20.75 6.16 -6.81
CA PRO A 216 -20.32 7.57 -6.78
C PRO A 216 -20.17 8.17 -5.37
N ASP A 217 -20.38 7.36 -4.33
CA ASP A 217 -20.38 7.77 -2.93
C ASP A 217 -19.28 7.11 -2.07
N VAL A 218 -18.49 6.21 -2.67
CA VAL A 218 -17.28 5.63 -2.07
C VAL A 218 -16.13 5.83 -3.04
N LEU A 219 -15.08 6.52 -2.63
CA LEU A 219 -13.91 6.76 -3.48
C LEU A 219 -12.99 5.54 -3.51
N PHE A 220 -12.67 5.06 -4.71
CA PHE A 220 -11.60 4.08 -4.89
C PHE A 220 -10.26 4.80 -5.06
N VAL A 221 -9.35 4.58 -4.12
CA VAL A 221 -7.98 5.10 -4.18
C VAL A 221 -7.07 3.99 -4.72
N PRO A 222 -6.30 4.23 -5.80
CA PRO A 222 -5.44 3.19 -6.36
C PRO A 222 -4.26 2.96 -5.43
N GLY A 223 -3.77 1.74 -5.41
CA GLY A 223 -2.59 1.34 -4.66
C GLY A 223 -2.11 -0.02 -5.13
N VAL A 224 -0.95 -0.41 -4.60
CA VAL A 224 -0.38 -1.75 -4.79
C VAL A 224 0.22 -2.15 -3.45
N GLU A 225 -0.08 -3.35 -2.97
CA GLU A 225 0.75 -3.92 -1.92
C GLU A 225 2.01 -4.50 -2.57
N PHE A 226 3.12 -3.81 -2.35
CA PHE A 226 4.44 -4.24 -2.73
C PHE A 226 4.91 -5.31 -1.75
N THR A 227 4.80 -6.55 -2.18
CA THR A 227 5.05 -7.73 -1.34
C THR A 227 6.38 -8.38 -1.72
N THR A 228 7.25 -8.49 -0.73
CA THR A 228 8.53 -9.19 -0.84
C THR A 228 8.63 -10.26 0.25
N TYR A 229 9.58 -11.19 0.12
CA TYR A 229 9.83 -12.18 1.17
C TYR A 229 10.56 -11.63 2.42
N ALA A 230 10.76 -10.31 2.50
CA ALA A 230 11.42 -9.63 3.61
C ALA A 230 10.70 -8.32 4.01
N GLY A 231 9.40 -8.23 3.77
CA GLY A 231 8.56 -7.11 4.18
C GLY A 231 7.52 -6.75 3.12
N HIS A 232 6.41 -6.20 3.59
CA HIS A 232 5.33 -5.68 2.75
C HIS A 232 5.19 -4.16 2.92
N ALA A 233 4.81 -3.48 1.86
CA ALA A 233 4.52 -2.05 1.88
C ALA A 233 3.42 -1.69 0.89
N ASN A 234 2.47 -0.85 1.29
CA ASN A 234 1.52 -0.25 0.36
C ASN A 234 2.12 0.96 -0.36
N ALA A 235 1.99 0.99 -1.68
CA ALA A 235 2.25 2.17 -2.49
C ALA A 235 0.92 2.89 -2.77
N ILE A 236 0.50 3.73 -1.83
CA ILE A 236 -0.81 4.39 -1.86
C ILE A 236 -0.81 5.49 -2.93
N GLY A 237 -1.73 5.41 -3.88
CA GLY A 237 -1.79 6.25 -5.07
C GLY A 237 -1.05 5.70 -6.28
N ALA A 238 -0.40 4.52 -6.18
CA ALA A 238 0.30 3.92 -7.31
C ALA A 238 -0.68 3.34 -8.33
N THR A 239 -0.39 3.56 -9.62
CA THR A 239 -1.21 3.08 -10.75
C THR A 239 -0.41 2.21 -11.71
N GLU A 240 0.88 2.00 -11.42
CA GLU A 240 1.83 1.29 -12.26
C GLU A 240 2.52 0.19 -11.44
N TRP A 241 2.94 -0.87 -12.12
CA TRP A 241 3.72 -1.93 -11.48
C TRP A 241 5.17 -1.49 -11.23
N VAL A 242 5.71 -1.90 -10.09
CA VAL A 242 7.13 -1.79 -9.73
C VAL A 242 7.67 -3.17 -9.39
N ASN A 243 8.91 -3.45 -9.81
CA ASN A 243 9.51 -4.77 -9.65
C ASN A 243 9.80 -5.11 -8.19
N HIS A 244 9.02 -6.03 -7.63
CA HIS A 244 9.09 -6.52 -6.24
C HIS A 244 10.12 -7.63 -6.02
N ARG A 245 10.73 -8.15 -7.08
CA ARG A 245 11.64 -9.30 -7.04
C ARG A 245 13.03 -8.86 -6.57
N ILE A 246 13.14 -8.35 -5.33
CA ILE A 246 14.37 -7.77 -4.78
C ILE A 246 15.54 -8.77 -4.86
N GLY A 247 16.69 -8.31 -5.36
CA GLY A 247 17.88 -9.12 -5.61
C GLY A 247 17.88 -9.88 -6.93
N VAL A 248 16.77 -9.89 -7.67
CA VAL A 248 16.62 -10.57 -8.96
C VAL A 248 16.73 -9.56 -10.09
N GLU A 249 17.54 -9.86 -11.11
CA GLU A 249 17.79 -8.99 -12.28
C GLU A 249 18.17 -7.54 -11.91
N GLY A 250 18.79 -7.34 -10.73
CA GLY A 250 19.25 -6.02 -10.26
C GLY A 250 18.17 -5.16 -9.59
N ALA A 251 16.96 -5.68 -9.33
CA ALA A 251 15.95 -4.97 -8.56
C ALA A 251 16.42 -4.75 -7.11
N THR A 252 16.25 -3.53 -6.59
CA THR A 252 16.58 -3.16 -5.21
C THR A 252 15.41 -2.46 -4.55
N ILE A 253 15.37 -2.52 -3.21
CA ILE A 253 14.29 -1.91 -2.44
C ILE A 253 14.29 -0.38 -2.60
N GLU A 254 15.46 0.23 -2.69
CA GLU A 254 15.63 1.67 -2.87
C GLU A 254 15.10 2.11 -4.22
N ALA A 255 15.43 1.39 -5.29
CA ALA A 255 14.93 1.70 -6.63
C ALA A 255 13.40 1.54 -6.72
N ALA A 256 12.84 0.55 -6.02
CA ALA A 256 11.39 0.37 -5.95
C ALA A 256 10.68 1.52 -5.21
N PHE A 257 11.22 1.93 -4.06
CA PHE A 257 10.67 3.04 -3.28
C PHE A 257 10.81 4.37 -4.03
N ASP A 258 11.96 4.63 -4.66
CA ASP A 258 12.15 5.81 -5.50
C ASP A 258 11.15 5.84 -6.67
N ALA A 259 10.90 4.69 -7.33
CA ALA A 259 9.92 4.61 -8.42
C ALA A 259 8.50 5.00 -7.95
N TYR A 260 8.07 4.50 -6.79
CA TYR A 260 6.77 4.86 -6.22
C TYR A 260 6.70 6.34 -5.81
N VAL A 261 7.73 6.85 -5.13
CA VAL A 261 7.78 8.25 -4.69
C VAL A 261 7.81 9.21 -5.89
N ASP A 262 8.58 8.89 -6.94
CA ASP A 262 8.65 9.68 -8.18
C ASP A 262 7.33 9.67 -8.96
N ALA A 263 6.56 8.57 -8.88
CA ALA A 263 5.21 8.48 -9.39
C ALA A 263 4.18 9.25 -8.53
N GLY A 264 4.59 9.76 -7.37
CA GLY A 264 3.72 10.49 -6.45
C GLY A 264 2.90 9.60 -5.52
N ALA A 265 3.23 8.32 -5.39
CA ALA A 265 2.63 7.46 -4.37
C ALA A 265 3.23 7.76 -2.97
N ILE A 266 2.51 7.35 -1.93
CA ILE A 266 2.98 7.36 -0.55
C ILE A 266 3.30 5.92 -0.17
N VAL A 267 4.56 5.65 0.16
CA VAL A 267 4.97 4.33 0.62
C VAL A 267 4.64 4.18 2.10
N SER A 268 3.80 3.19 2.42
CA SER A 268 3.42 2.78 3.77
C SER A 268 4.05 1.44 4.09
N ILE A 269 4.81 1.33 5.18
CA ILE A 269 5.26 0.00 5.64
C ILE A 269 4.07 -0.69 6.32
N ASN A 270 3.71 -1.87 5.85
CA ASN A 270 2.58 -2.65 6.35
C ASN A 270 3.01 -3.52 7.53
N HIS A 271 2.11 -3.68 8.51
CA HIS A 271 2.22 -4.60 9.65
C HIS A 271 3.67 -5.00 10.03
N PRO A 272 4.52 -4.03 10.42
CA PRO A 272 5.99 -4.13 10.33
C PRO A 272 6.63 -5.22 11.19
N VAL A 273 5.88 -5.73 12.17
CA VAL A 273 6.34 -6.65 13.22
C VAL A 273 5.56 -7.97 13.22
N LEU A 274 4.75 -8.21 12.18
CA LEU A 274 3.89 -9.38 12.07
C LEU A 274 4.66 -10.59 11.55
N GLU A 275 5.35 -11.29 12.45
CA GLU A 275 6.05 -12.55 12.13
C GLU A 275 5.12 -13.77 12.33
N LEU A 276 4.38 -14.17 11.29
CA LEU A 276 3.45 -15.33 11.34
C LEU A 276 3.93 -16.57 10.57
N GLY A 277 5.16 -16.58 10.05
CA GLY A 277 5.72 -17.71 9.31
C GLY A 277 4.94 -18.01 8.03
N SER A 278 4.56 -19.26 7.78
CA SER A 278 3.82 -19.63 6.57
C SER A 278 2.37 -19.12 6.52
N ALA A 279 1.85 -18.55 7.61
CA ALA A 279 0.53 -17.92 7.63
C ALA A 279 0.55 -16.49 7.08
N CYS A 280 1.72 -15.84 7.08
CA CYS A 280 1.95 -14.52 6.47
C CYS A 280 3.42 -14.47 6.04
N ILE A 281 3.68 -14.87 4.80
CA ILE A 281 5.04 -15.10 4.29
C ILE A 281 5.72 -13.76 4.09
N GLY A 282 6.78 -13.49 4.86
CA GLY A 282 7.61 -12.28 4.67
C GLY A 282 6.99 -10.99 5.20
N CYS A 283 5.97 -11.05 6.07
CA CYS A 283 5.22 -9.87 6.49
C CYS A 283 6.00 -8.89 7.39
N ALA A 284 6.91 -9.39 8.23
CA ALA A 284 7.76 -8.54 9.06
C ALA A 284 8.79 -7.79 8.21
N TRP A 285 8.94 -6.49 8.48
CA TRP A 285 9.81 -5.61 7.70
C TRP A 285 11.29 -5.89 8.00
N GLY A 286 12.02 -6.39 7.00
CA GLY A 286 13.42 -6.77 7.08
C GLY A 286 14.36 -5.97 6.17
N HIS A 287 13.85 -5.01 5.39
CA HIS A 287 14.66 -4.18 4.50
C HIS A 287 15.23 -2.95 5.21
N GLU A 288 16.46 -2.59 4.87
CA GLU A 288 17.02 -1.27 5.17
C GLU A 288 16.54 -0.28 4.10
N VAL A 289 15.94 0.83 4.51
CA VAL A 289 15.45 1.89 3.61
C VAL A 289 15.80 3.27 4.13
N ASP A 290 15.86 4.24 3.22
CA ASP A 290 15.93 5.66 3.60
C ASP A 290 14.63 6.05 4.33
N PRO A 291 14.69 6.44 5.62
CA PRO A 291 13.50 6.80 6.39
C PRO A 291 12.72 7.97 5.77
N GLU A 292 13.37 8.84 4.98
CA GLU A 292 12.70 9.94 4.28
C GLU A 292 11.80 9.48 3.13
N ARG A 293 11.99 8.25 2.63
CA ARG A 293 11.14 7.64 1.59
C ARG A 293 9.88 6.97 2.14
N VAL A 294 9.85 6.68 3.44
CA VAL A 294 8.68 6.12 4.10
C VAL A 294 7.73 7.25 4.47
N GLY A 295 6.56 7.27 3.82
CA GLY A 295 5.55 8.31 4.00
C GLY A 295 4.42 7.92 4.96
N ALA A 296 4.26 6.64 5.27
CA ALA A 296 3.31 6.14 6.26
C ALA A 296 3.79 4.86 6.93
N VAL A 297 3.19 4.52 8.08
CA VAL A 297 3.36 3.23 8.75
C VAL A 297 1.99 2.74 9.20
N GLU A 298 1.71 1.48 8.90
CA GLU A 298 0.55 0.78 9.42
C GLU A 298 0.78 0.44 10.91
N ILE A 299 0.20 1.26 11.78
CA ILE A 299 0.33 1.12 13.24
C ILE A 299 -0.65 0.11 13.82
N GLU A 300 -1.70 -0.21 13.06
CA GLU A 300 -2.54 -1.36 13.31
C GLU A 300 -3.01 -2.01 12.00
N SER A 301 -2.97 -3.33 11.99
CA SER A 301 -3.47 -4.19 10.92
C SER A 301 -4.23 -5.35 11.54
N GLY A 302 -5.37 -5.68 10.95
CA GLY A 302 -6.23 -6.74 11.47
C GLY A 302 -7.09 -6.32 12.68
N ASP A 303 -7.78 -7.29 13.28
CA ASP A 303 -8.71 -7.03 14.38
C ASP A 303 -7.95 -6.89 15.72
N ILE A 304 -7.91 -5.65 16.23
CA ILE A 304 -7.26 -5.32 17.50
C ILE A 304 -7.79 -6.12 18.68
N ASP A 305 -9.06 -6.54 18.67
CA ASP A 305 -9.67 -7.24 19.79
C ASP A 305 -9.28 -8.72 19.84
N THR A 306 -8.60 -9.22 18.81
CA THR A 306 -8.05 -10.58 18.72
C THR A 306 -6.51 -10.59 18.81
N VAL A 307 -5.82 -10.76 17.69
CA VAL A 307 -4.36 -10.86 17.59
C VAL A 307 -3.67 -9.51 17.43
N GLY A 308 -4.36 -8.50 16.86
CA GLY A 308 -3.78 -7.18 16.56
C GLY A 308 -3.18 -6.48 17.77
N PHE A 309 -3.84 -6.57 18.93
CA PHE A 309 -3.35 -5.99 20.19
C PHE A 309 -1.93 -6.42 20.60
N PHE A 310 -1.47 -7.62 20.25
CA PHE A 310 -0.11 -8.06 20.60
C PHE A 310 0.99 -7.32 19.81
N PHE A 311 0.63 -6.68 18.70
CA PHE A 311 1.53 -6.03 17.78
C PHE A 311 1.50 -4.50 17.88
N VAL A 312 0.37 -3.90 18.27
CA VAL A 312 0.18 -2.44 18.33
C VAL A 312 1.34 -1.70 19.03
N GLU A 313 1.72 -2.08 20.24
CA GLU A 313 2.81 -1.37 20.97
C GLU A 313 4.18 -1.54 20.29
N LYS A 314 4.41 -2.65 19.58
CA LYS A 314 5.62 -2.85 18.78
C LYS A 314 5.59 -2.05 17.47
N SER A 315 4.44 -1.98 16.80
CA SER A 315 4.25 -1.16 15.59
C SER A 315 4.39 0.33 15.90
N LEU A 316 3.86 0.79 17.05
CA LEU A 316 4.07 2.16 17.53
C LEU A 316 5.54 2.45 17.82
N ALA A 317 6.26 1.51 18.45
CA ALA A 317 7.69 1.66 18.69
C ALA A 317 8.50 1.72 17.38
N PHE A 318 8.20 0.85 16.41
CA PHE A 318 8.81 0.88 15.07
C PHE A 318 8.58 2.23 14.38
N TRP A 319 7.34 2.73 14.40
CA TRP A 319 7.01 4.04 13.85
C TRP A 319 7.77 5.17 14.53
N ASP A 320 7.88 5.14 15.86
CA ASP A 320 8.64 6.13 16.63
C ASP A 320 10.15 6.09 16.31
N GLU A 321 10.74 4.90 16.16
CA GLU A 321 12.16 4.74 15.75
C GLU A 321 12.41 5.29 14.34
N LEU A 322 11.49 5.06 13.41
CA LEU A 322 11.57 5.58 12.05
C LEU A 322 11.49 7.12 12.03
N LEU A 323 10.64 7.71 12.87
CA LEU A 323 10.56 9.16 13.04
C LEU A 323 11.82 9.74 13.70
N ASP A 324 12.42 9.04 14.66
CA ASP A 324 13.71 9.40 15.26
C ASP A 324 14.85 9.36 14.23
N ALA A 325 14.77 8.47 13.24
CA ALA A 325 15.70 8.36 12.14
C ALA A 325 15.54 9.45 11.05
N GLY A 326 14.54 10.33 11.17
CA GLY A 326 14.34 11.48 10.28
C GLY A 326 13.10 11.41 9.39
N SER A 327 12.35 10.30 9.44
CA SER A 327 11.11 10.18 8.69
C SER A 327 10.05 11.22 9.09
N ARG A 328 9.07 11.39 8.20
CA ARG A 328 7.82 12.12 8.44
C ARG A 328 6.59 11.24 8.22
N ALA A 329 6.76 9.92 8.32
CA ALA A 329 5.72 8.95 8.12
C ALA A 329 4.49 9.24 9.01
N VAL A 330 3.31 9.22 8.40
CA VAL A 330 2.03 9.32 9.11
C VAL A 330 1.57 7.97 9.62
N ALA A 331 0.76 7.96 10.69
CA ALA A 331 0.06 6.78 11.13
C ALA A 331 -1.11 6.46 10.18
N VAL A 332 -1.19 5.21 9.75
CA VAL A 332 -2.36 4.62 9.09
C VAL A 332 -2.69 3.29 9.76
N GLY A 333 -3.91 2.82 9.54
CA GLY A 333 -4.32 1.46 9.79
C GLY A 333 -5.19 0.97 8.63
N GLY A 334 -5.10 -0.31 8.32
CA GLY A 334 -5.92 -0.97 7.31
C GLY A 334 -6.35 -2.37 7.74
N SER A 335 -7.47 -2.83 7.19
CA SER A 335 -8.05 -4.12 7.60
C SER A 335 -7.27 -5.32 7.09
N ASP A 336 -6.54 -5.16 5.98
CA ASP A 336 -5.94 -6.25 5.23
C ASP A 336 -7.02 -7.29 4.82
N ASP A 337 -8.21 -6.78 4.45
CA ASP A 337 -9.38 -7.60 4.16
C ASP A 337 -9.27 -8.24 2.76
N HIS A 338 -9.57 -9.53 2.71
CA HIS A 338 -9.53 -10.36 1.51
C HIS A 338 -10.91 -10.93 1.10
N LYS A 339 -11.98 -10.54 1.81
CA LYS A 339 -13.29 -11.22 1.77
C LYS A 339 -14.51 -10.30 1.84
N ALA A 340 -14.34 -8.97 1.84
CA ALA A 340 -15.39 -7.98 2.02
C ALA A 340 -16.34 -8.33 3.18
N GLY A 341 -15.76 -8.69 4.32
CA GLY A 341 -16.50 -8.99 5.55
C GLY A 341 -17.32 -10.29 5.57
N VAL A 342 -17.11 -11.21 4.61
CA VAL A 342 -17.68 -12.57 4.69
C VAL A 342 -16.64 -13.60 5.14
N ASP A 343 -17.10 -14.70 5.74
CA ASP A 343 -16.25 -15.82 6.17
C ASP A 343 -14.99 -15.42 6.97
N LEU A 344 -15.12 -14.36 7.78
CA LEU A 344 -14.05 -13.88 8.66
C LEU A 344 -13.83 -14.92 9.76
N ASP A 345 -12.60 -15.40 9.86
CA ASP A 345 -12.13 -16.16 11.01
C ASP A 345 -11.39 -15.24 11.99
N GLY A 346 -10.90 -15.79 13.10
CA GLY A 346 -10.24 -15.01 14.15
C GLY A 346 -8.89 -14.38 13.77
N THR A 347 -8.45 -14.51 12.52
CA THR A 347 -7.20 -13.88 12.01
C THR A 347 -7.45 -12.79 10.98
N GLN A 348 -8.70 -12.56 10.59
CA GLN A 348 -9.08 -11.59 9.58
C GLN A 348 -9.87 -10.44 10.18
N SER A 349 -9.76 -9.27 9.57
CA SER A 349 -10.54 -8.10 9.97
C SER A 349 -11.42 -7.62 8.83
N PRO A 350 -12.66 -7.19 9.12
CA PRO A 350 -13.50 -6.57 8.11
C PRO A 350 -12.95 -5.20 7.69
N ILE A 351 -13.25 -4.80 6.46
CA ILE A 351 -13.03 -3.43 5.98
C ILE A 351 -13.52 -2.38 7.01
N GLY A 352 -12.65 -1.41 7.29
CA GLY A 352 -12.85 -0.36 8.29
C GLY A 352 -12.42 -0.74 9.72
N SER A 353 -11.80 -1.89 9.93
CA SER A 353 -11.25 -2.28 11.22
C SER A 353 -9.77 -2.63 11.08
N PRO A 354 -8.84 -1.70 11.38
CA PRO A 354 -9.04 -0.30 11.80
C PRO A 354 -9.55 0.64 10.69
N THR A 355 -9.98 1.85 11.08
CA THR A 355 -10.33 2.95 10.15
C THR A 355 -9.31 4.06 10.27
N THR A 356 -8.79 4.54 9.14
CA THR A 356 -7.96 5.75 9.12
C THR A 356 -8.79 6.94 8.67
N MET A 357 -8.74 8.01 9.46
CA MET A 357 -9.33 9.30 9.18
C MET A 357 -8.29 10.21 8.54
N VAL A 358 -8.65 10.92 7.47
CA VAL A 358 -7.79 11.91 6.81
C VAL A 358 -8.52 13.25 6.69
N GLU A 359 -7.90 14.33 7.18
CA GLU A 359 -8.46 15.68 6.98
C GLU A 359 -8.07 16.24 5.60
N ALA A 360 -9.07 16.40 4.73
CA ALA A 360 -8.91 16.91 3.38
C ALA A 360 -9.99 17.94 3.04
N ASP A 361 -9.75 18.78 2.02
CA ASP A 361 -10.69 19.83 1.60
C ASP A 361 -11.84 19.30 0.72
N GLU A 362 -11.68 18.09 0.18
CA GLU A 362 -12.62 17.39 -0.69
C GLU A 362 -12.32 15.87 -0.68
N LEU A 363 -13.27 15.06 -1.13
CA LEU A 363 -13.13 13.62 -1.31
C LEU A 363 -12.63 13.32 -2.74
N SER A 364 -11.31 13.39 -2.92
CA SER A 364 -10.59 13.03 -4.14
C SER A 364 -9.27 12.34 -3.80
N VAL A 365 -8.73 11.51 -4.70
CA VAL A 365 -7.45 10.80 -4.47
C VAL A 365 -6.35 11.81 -4.16
N SER A 366 -6.25 12.87 -4.97
CA SER A 366 -5.30 13.96 -4.78
C SER A 366 -5.42 14.64 -3.41
N ALA A 367 -6.65 14.91 -2.94
CA ALA A 367 -6.87 15.58 -1.66
C ALA A 367 -6.58 14.66 -0.46
N ILE A 368 -6.91 13.37 -0.54
CA ILE A 368 -6.56 12.38 0.48
C ILE A 368 -5.03 12.26 0.62
N LEU A 369 -4.32 12.07 -0.50
CA LEU A 369 -2.85 12.02 -0.49
C LEU A 369 -2.23 13.34 0.02
N ALA A 370 -2.82 14.50 -0.29
CA ALA A 370 -2.38 15.79 0.24
C ALA A 370 -2.61 15.92 1.75
N GLY A 371 -3.72 15.39 2.27
CA GLY A 371 -4.00 15.30 3.70
C GLY A 371 -2.96 14.47 4.45
N MET A 372 -2.63 13.30 3.90
CA MET A 372 -1.57 12.44 4.44
C MET A 372 -0.21 13.15 4.45
N ARG A 373 0.22 13.73 3.32
CA ARG A 373 1.51 14.46 3.25
C ARG A 373 1.61 15.62 4.24
N ALA A 374 0.47 16.17 4.66
CA ALA A 374 0.42 17.24 5.64
C ALA A 374 0.35 16.75 7.10
N GLY A 375 0.47 15.45 7.36
CA GLY A 375 0.42 14.89 8.70
C GLY A 375 -0.99 14.78 9.29
N ARG A 376 -2.05 14.96 8.48
CA ARG A 376 -3.43 15.07 8.95
C ARG A 376 -4.15 13.74 8.90
N THR A 377 -3.61 12.75 9.61
CA THR A 377 -4.21 11.43 9.76
C THR A 377 -4.46 11.09 11.23
N ALA A 378 -5.47 10.27 11.48
CA ALA A 378 -5.74 9.67 12.78
C ALA A 378 -6.34 8.28 12.59
N VAL A 379 -5.92 7.31 13.38
CA VAL A 379 -6.37 5.92 13.28
C VAL A 379 -7.35 5.63 14.41
N LYS A 380 -8.54 5.16 14.03
CA LYS A 380 -9.53 4.52 14.88
C LYS A 380 -9.19 3.03 14.96
N MET A 381 -8.73 2.59 16.12
CA MET A 381 -7.89 1.39 16.23
C MET A 381 -8.64 0.06 16.10
N GLY A 382 -9.95 0.00 16.37
CA GLY A 382 -10.72 -1.24 16.26
C GLY A 382 -11.95 -1.16 15.38
N HIS A 383 -12.70 -0.07 15.44
CA HIS A 383 -13.98 0.07 14.72
C HIS A 383 -14.17 1.47 14.16
N PRO A 384 -14.94 1.67 13.07
CA PRO A 384 -15.31 3.00 12.59
C PRO A 384 -15.99 3.88 13.65
N ASP A 385 -16.60 3.27 14.67
CA ASP A 385 -17.26 3.93 15.80
C ASP A 385 -16.30 4.34 16.94
N ASP A 386 -15.03 3.94 16.89
CA ASP A 386 -14.04 4.41 17.85
C ASP A 386 -13.86 5.94 17.76
N PRO A 387 -13.39 6.57 18.85
CA PRO A 387 -13.18 8.01 18.86
C PRO A 387 -12.21 8.46 17.76
N LEU A 388 -12.49 9.61 17.15
CA LEU A 388 -11.48 10.36 16.42
C LEU A 388 -10.69 11.20 17.45
N ALA A 389 -9.36 11.08 17.44
CA ALA A 389 -8.49 11.91 18.27
C ALA A 389 -7.33 12.49 17.45
N TYR A 390 -7.08 13.78 17.60
CA TYR A 390 -6.03 14.49 16.88
C TYR A 390 -5.50 15.70 17.66
N VAL A 391 -4.34 16.21 17.24
CA VAL A 391 -3.70 17.38 17.85
C VAL A 391 -3.76 18.55 16.87
N ASP A 392 -4.38 19.64 17.29
CA ASP A 392 -4.24 20.93 16.64
C ASP A 392 -3.16 21.76 17.36
N VAL A 393 -2.40 22.53 16.58
CA VAL A 393 -1.45 23.52 17.11
C VAL A 393 -2.08 24.90 17.02
N ASP A 394 -2.25 25.57 18.16
CA ASP A 394 -2.71 26.96 18.20
C ASP A 394 -1.63 27.85 17.54
N PRO A 395 -1.97 28.62 16.48
CA PRO A 395 -1.02 29.47 15.79
C PRO A 395 -0.47 30.60 16.68
N GLU A 396 -1.14 30.95 17.78
CA GLU A 396 -0.68 31.98 18.71
C GLU A 396 0.38 31.44 19.70
N THR A 397 1.56 31.09 19.18
CA THR A 397 2.73 30.79 20.02
C THR A 397 3.22 32.05 20.73
N ARG A 398 3.21 32.09 22.07
CA ARG A 398 3.68 33.25 22.85
C ARG A 398 4.82 32.85 23.79
N GLY A 399 5.93 33.59 23.74
CA GLY A 399 7.02 33.45 24.71
C GLY A 399 7.80 32.12 24.64
N GLY A 400 7.82 31.47 23.48
CA GLY A 400 8.46 30.16 23.28
C GLY A 400 7.64 28.99 23.83
N ARG A 401 6.34 29.20 24.09
CA ARG A 401 5.40 28.15 24.47
C ARG A 401 4.40 27.94 23.35
N THR A 402 4.12 26.68 23.05
CA THR A 402 3.17 26.26 22.02
C THR A 402 1.97 25.65 22.73
N ARG A 403 0.76 26.06 22.33
CA ARG A 403 -0.46 25.49 22.87
C ARG A 403 -0.96 24.41 21.91
N LEU A 404 -1.08 23.21 22.45
CA LEU A 404 -1.64 22.04 21.79
C LEU A 404 -3.11 21.91 22.21
N LEU A 405 -3.97 21.63 21.25
CA LEU A 405 -5.37 21.33 21.47
C LEU A 405 -5.58 19.85 21.14
N LEU A 406 -5.69 19.02 22.18
CA LEU A 406 -5.99 17.60 22.04
C LEU A 406 -7.50 17.47 21.85
N ARG A 407 -7.93 17.16 20.63
CA ARG A 407 -9.34 17.04 20.30
C ARG A 407 -9.73 15.57 20.28
N VAL A 408 -10.87 15.27 20.89
CA VAL A 408 -11.49 13.95 20.88
C VAL A 408 -12.95 14.10 20.48
N GLU A 409 -13.41 13.28 19.54
CA GLU A 409 -14.78 13.25 19.03
C GLU A 409 -15.30 11.82 19.06
N GLY A 410 -16.51 11.60 19.58
CA GLY A 410 -17.10 10.26 19.68
C GLY A 410 -16.51 9.36 20.78
N GLY A 411 -15.85 9.95 21.77
CA GLY A 411 -15.29 9.20 22.91
C GLY A 411 -16.34 8.79 23.95
N VAL A 412 -15.90 7.96 24.90
CA VAL A 412 -16.73 7.50 26.03
C VAL A 412 -16.16 8.10 27.33
N PRO A 413 -16.97 8.82 28.12
CA PRO A 413 -16.52 9.35 29.40
C PRO A 413 -15.88 8.27 30.30
N GLY A 414 -14.74 8.59 30.90
CA GLY A 414 -13.91 7.67 31.67
C GLY A 414 -12.78 7.00 30.87
N GLN A 415 -12.75 7.12 29.54
CA GLN A 415 -11.56 6.80 28.74
C GLN A 415 -10.38 7.72 29.13
N TYR A 416 -9.16 7.27 28.87
CA TYR A 416 -7.97 8.08 29.11
C TYR A 416 -7.47 8.69 27.81
N VAL A 417 -7.13 9.98 27.87
CA VAL A 417 -6.44 10.70 26.79
C VAL A 417 -4.99 10.89 27.21
N TRP A 418 -4.06 10.42 26.40
CA TRP A 418 -2.62 10.54 26.64
C TRP A 418 -2.00 11.53 25.67
N LEU A 419 -1.25 12.48 26.21
CA LEU A 419 -0.27 13.23 25.43
C LEU A 419 1.00 12.39 25.34
N VAL A 420 1.47 12.16 24.12
CA VAL A 420 2.71 11.44 23.86
C VAL A 420 3.72 12.39 23.24
N GLU A 421 4.90 12.49 23.84
CA GLU A 421 6.02 13.30 23.38
C GLU A 421 7.17 12.37 22.98
N ASN A 422 7.60 12.43 21.72
CA ASN A 422 8.71 11.60 21.19
C ASN A 422 8.59 10.11 21.57
N GLY A 423 7.40 9.53 21.39
CA GLY A 423 7.09 8.13 21.72
C GLY A 423 6.86 7.82 23.19
N VAL A 424 6.93 8.80 24.09
CA VAL A 424 6.72 8.59 25.53
C VAL A 424 5.41 9.24 25.98
N ARG A 425 4.51 8.47 26.60
CA ARG A 425 3.31 8.99 27.26
C ARG A 425 3.73 9.90 28.44
N VAL A 426 3.54 11.22 28.31
CA VAL A 426 4.02 12.23 29.27
C VAL A 426 2.94 12.80 30.17
N GLU A 427 1.70 12.86 29.70
CA GLU A 427 0.57 13.37 30.48
C GLU A 427 -0.70 12.57 30.19
N ARG A 428 -1.55 12.42 31.21
CA ARG A 428 -2.81 11.67 31.14
C ARG A 428 -3.97 12.51 31.64
N PHE A 429 -5.03 12.52 30.86
CA PHE A 429 -6.31 13.13 31.20
C PHE A 429 -7.40 12.05 31.22
N THR A 430 -8.49 12.32 31.93
CA THR A 430 -9.72 11.54 31.84
C THR A 430 -10.67 12.29 30.92
N LEU A 431 -11.23 11.59 29.95
CA LEU A 431 -12.25 12.14 29.08
C LEU A 431 -13.55 12.28 29.87
N GLU A 432 -14.10 13.50 29.93
CA GLU A 432 -15.32 13.81 30.69
C GLU A 432 -16.55 13.84 29.77
N GLN A 433 -16.36 14.16 28.49
CA GLN A 433 -17.43 14.26 27.49
C GLN A 433 -17.09 13.49 26.21
N ALA A 434 -18.12 13.07 25.47
CA ALA A 434 -17.93 12.38 24.20
C ALA A 434 -17.19 13.22 23.15
N THR A 435 -17.32 14.55 23.24
CA THR A 435 -16.56 15.50 22.44
C THR A 435 -15.90 16.50 23.37
N GLU A 436 -14.58 16.56 23.36
CA GLU A 436 -13.81 17.37 24.29
C GLU A 436 -12.56 17.94 23.61
N THR A 437 -12.13 19.12 24.05
CA THR A 437 -10.84 19.70 23.68
C THR A 437 -10.06 19.96 24.95
N ILE A 438 -8.92 19.31 25.09
CA ILE A 438 -8.00 19.47 26.21
C ILE A 438 -6.84 20.34 25.75
N GLU A 439 -6.58 21.41 26.48
CA GLU A 439 -5.54 22.35 26.14
C GLU A 439 -4.28 22.08 26.97
N VAL A 440 -3.15 21.92 26.28
CA VAL A 440 -1.86 21.70 26.93
C VAL A 440 -0.85 22.71 26.41
N GLU A 441 -0.13 23.36 27.31
CA GLU A 441 0.95 24.28 26.95
C GLU A 441 2.29 23.54 27.04
N VAL A 442 2.98 23.40 25.91
CA VAL A 442 4.28 22.74 25.82
C VAL A 442 5.40 23.75 25.59
N ARG A 443 6.59 23.43 26.08
CA ARG A 443 7.82 24.20 25.86
C ARG A 443 8.99 23.23 25.73
N PRO A 444 9.16 22.61 24.55
CA PRO A 444 10.16 21.59 24.40
C PRO A 444 11.57 22.20 24.39
N GLU A 445 12.52 21.51 25.03
CA GLU A 445 13.94 21.92 25.08
C GLU A 445 14.71 21.61 23.78
N ARG A 446 14.13 20.75 22.94
CA ARG A 446 14.61 20.29 21.63
C ARG A 446 13.43 20.19 20.67
N ASP A 447 13.66 20.10 19.37
CA ASP A 447 12.58 19.78 18.44
C ASP A 447 11.90 18.48 18.87
N SER A 448 10.58 18.53 19.01
CA SER A 448 9.79 17.44 19.58
C SER A 448 8.54 17.19 18.76
N ARG A 449 8.11 15.94 18.75
CA ARG A 449 6.86 15.51 18.13
C ARG A 449 5.83 15.14 19.20
N TYR A 450 4.57 15.49 18.95
CA TYR A 450 3.46 15.22 19.84
C TYR A 450 2.35 14.49 19.11
N ARG A 451 1.79 13.45 19.73
CA ARG A 451 0.54 12.80 19.28
C ARG A 451 -0.40 12.64 20.47
N VAL A 452 -1.66 12.36 20.17
CA VAL A 452 -2.65 11.97 21.17
C VAL A 452 -3.03 10.51 21.00
N GLU A 453 -3.18 9.80 22.13
CA GLU A 453 -3.71 8.44 22.18
C GLU A 453 -4.92 8.39 23.11
N VAL A 454 -6.03 7.82 22.66
CA VAL A 454 -7.19 7.53 23.51
C VAL A 454 -7.19 6.05 23.86
N THR A 455 -7.29 5.71 25.14
CA THR A 455 -7.31 4.31 25.59
C THR A 455 -8.55 3.96 26.42
N ALA A 456 -9.00 2.72 26.26
CA ALA A 456 -10.11 2.13 27.02
C ALA A 456 -9.68 0.75 27.54
N GLY A 457 -9.83 0.49 28.84
CA GLY A 457 -9.40 -0.80 29.42
C GLY A 457 -7.91 -1.10 29.25
N GLY A 458 -7.07 -0.07 29.06
CA GLY A 458 -5.64 -0.22 28.78
C GLY A 458 -5.27 -0.49 27.32
N ARG A 459 -6.24 -0.51 26.40
CA ARG A 459 -6.02 -0.68 24.96
C ARG A 459 -6.18 0.64 24.20
N PRO A 460 -5.34 0.95 23.20
CA PRO A 460 -5.57 2.05 22.27
C PRO A 460 -6.88 1.90 21.51
N ARG A 461 -7.66 2.98 21.44
CA ARG A 461 -8.88 3.11 20.63
C ARG A 461 -8.74 4.20 19.56
N ALA A 462 -7.89 5.18 19.79
CA ALA A 462 -7.53 6.17 18.79
C ALA A 462 -6.06 6.57 18.92
N VAL A 463 -5.37 6.77 17.80
CA VAL A 463 -3.99 7.27 17.73
C VAL A 463 -3.89 8.30 16.62
N SER A 464 -3.41 9.51 16.92
CA SER A 464 -3.18 10.54 15.89
C SER A 464 -1.80 10.40 15.25
N SER A 465 -1.65 10.91 14.03
CA SER A 465 -0.32 11.31 13.54
C SER A 465 0.30 12.39 14.43
N HIS A 466 1.62 12.54 14.29
CA HIS A 466 2.38 13.52 15.07
C HIS A 466 2.26 14.94 14.50
N VAL A 467 2.17 15.92 15.39
CA VAL A 467 2.52 17.32 15.10
C VAL A 467 3.94 17.60 15.57
N PHE A 468 4.68 18.41 14.82
CA PHE A 468 6.07 18.75 15.13
C PHE A 468 6.17 20.17 15.68
N VAL A 469 6.86 20.32 16.80
CA VAL A 469 7.06 21.60 17.49
C VAL A 469 8.56 21.84 17.67
N ALA A 470 9.03 22.98 17.18
CA ALA A 470 10.43 23.36 17.31
C ALA A 470 10.81 23.70 18.77
N ALA A 471 12.09 23.52 19.10
CA ALA A 471 12.65 23.86 20.40
C ALA A 471 12.38 25.33 20.76
N ALA A 472 12.10 25.59 22.04
CA ALA A 472 11.99 26.96 22.53
C ALA A 472 13.36 27.65 22.49
N GLU A 473 13.47 28.79 21.81
CA GLU A 473 14.71 29.58 21.81
C GLU A 473 15.15 29.91 23.24
N LYS A 474 16.38 29.52 23.61
CA LYS A 474 17.01 29.98 24.85
C LYS A 474 17.25 31.48 24.72
N LYS A 475 16.51 32.31 25.46
CA LYS A 475 16.90 33.70 25.69
C LYS A 475 18.35 33.70 26.21
N LYS A 476 19.29 34.21 25.42
CA LYS A 476 20.65 34.49 25.90
C LYS A 476 20.51 35.41 27.11
N GLY A 477 20.84 34.91 28.30
CA GLY A 477 20.95 35.72 29.51
C GLY A 477 22.16 36.64 29.37
N GLY A 478 21.96 37.78 28.71
CA GLY A 478 22.89 38.90 28.71
C GLY A 478 22.33 40.00 29.59
N CYS A 479 22.96 40.22 30.75
CA CYS A 479 22.84 41.48 31.46
C CYS A 479 23.61 42.52 30.64
N ASP A 480 22.98 43.11 29.63
CA ASP A 480 23.55 44.26 28.92
C ASP A 480 22.69 45.48 29.18
N ALA A 481 23.27 46.38 29.98
CA ALA A 481 22.83 47.74 30.10
C ALA A 481 22.86 48.42 28.73
N ALA A 482 21.74 49.04 28.38
CA ALA A 482 21.57 50.16 27.45
C ALA A 482 22.68 50.41 26.42
N SER A 483 22.37 50.16 25.14
CA SER A 483 22.58 51.18 24.11
C SER A 483 21.53 51.05 23.01
N ALA A 484 20.99 52.20 22.63
CA ALA A 484 19.99 52.36 21.61
C ALA A 484 20.61 52.24 20.20
N GLY A 485 19.81 51.77 19.26
CA GLY A 485 19.99 52.02 17.84
C GLY A 485 20.43 50.81 17.03
N GLU A 486 19.45 50.10 16.47
CA GLU A 486 19.29 49.80 15.03
C GLU A 486 18.40 48.56 14.87
N VAL A 487 17.36 48.71 14.06
CA VAL A 487 16.36 47.67 13.75
C VAL A 487 16.83 46.92 12.51
N PRO A 488 17.03 45.59 12.56
CA PRO A 488 17.03 44.77 11.36
C PRO A 488 15.65 44.13 11.21
N SER A 489 14.93 44.59 10.20
CA SER A 489 13.72 43.98 9.65
C SER A 489 14.05 42.72 8.85
N ALA A 490 13.58 41.55 9.31
CA ALA A 490 13.46 40.28 8.59
C ALA A 490 12.75 39.27 9.54
N LEU A 491 11.83 38.40 9.16
CA LEU A 491 11.20 38.08 7.90
C LEU A 491 9.92 37.29 8.27
N ALA A 492 8.76 37.77 7.84
CA ALA A 492 7.55 36.96 7.79
C ALA A 492 7.63 36.09 6.53
N LEU A 493 7.67 34.77 6.67
CA LEU A 493 7.48 33.84 5.55
C LEU A 493 6.15 33.12 5.77
N ALA A 494 5.10 33.80 5.33
CA ALA A 494 3.83 33.17 5.00
C ALA A 494 3.97 32.43 3.66
N PHE A 495 3.31 31.28 3.60
CA PHE A 495 2.97 30.50 2.41
C PHE A 495 2.60 31.38 1.19
N VAL A 496 3.43 31.38 0.14
CA VAL A 496 3.01 31.40 -1.27
C VAL A 496 4.19 30.85 -2.10
N GLY A 497 4.04 29.67 -2.70
CA GLY A 497 5.12 29.09 -3.50
C GLY A 497 4.78 27.87 -4.35
N TYR A 498 3.50 27.64 -4.72
CA TYR A 498 3.12 26.51 -5.60
C TYR A 498 2.68 26.93 -7.01
N ALA A 499 3.07 28.12 -7.50
CA ALA A 499 2.66 28.61 -8.83
C ALA A 499 3.81 28.80 -9.84
N LEU A 500 5.03 28.32 -9.56
CA LEU A 500 6.21 28.58 -10.40
C LEU A 500 6.89 27.34 -11.00
N ILE A 501 6.36 26.14 -10.76
CA ILE A 501 6.86 24.89 -11.36
C ILE A 501 6.10 24.53 -12.66
N GLU A 502 4.82 24.91 -12.78
CA GLU A 502 4.01 24.70 -14.00
C GLU A 502 4.44 25.57 -15.20
N ALA A 503 5.00 26.77 -14.97
CA ALA A 503 5.44 27.66 -16.05
C ALA A 503 6.74 27.21 -16.76
N ARG A 504 7.47 26.22 -16.22
CA ARG A 504 8.69 25.67 -16.86
C ARG A 504 8.44 24.41 -17.69
N ARG A 505 7.31 23.71 -17.52
CA ARG A 505 6.94 22.55 -18.36
C ARG A 505 6.27 22.95 -19.69
N ALA A 506 5.58 24.09 -19.75
CA ALA A 506 4.94 24.57 -20.98
C ALA A 506 5.94 25.12 -22.05
N ARG A 507 7.19 25.46 -21.67
CA ARG A 507 8.19 26.03 -22.60
C ARG A 507 9.13 25.02 -23.25
N ARG A 508 9.04 23.73 -22.90
CA ARG A 508 9.81 22.63 -23.52
C ARG A 508 9.02 21.78 -24.52
N ARG A 509 7.73 22.07 -24.75
CA ARG A 509 6.91 21.45 -25.82
C ARG A 509 6.72 22.34 -27.06
N ARG A 510 7.50 23.41 -27.18
CA ARG A 510 7.62 24.22 -28.42
C ARG A 510 9.09 24.61 -28.63
N ALA A 511 9.90 23.63 -28.96
CA ALA A 511 11.21 23.76 -29.60
C ALA A 511 11.49 22.47 -30.37
#